data_AF-A0A1V5WYP9-F1
#
_entry.id   AF-A0A1V5WYP9-F1
#
_cell.length_a   1.000
_cell.length_b   1.000
_cell.length_c   1.000
_cell.angle_alpha   90.00
_cell.angle_beta   90.00
_cell.angle_gamma   90.00
#
_symmetry.space_group_name_H-M   'P 1'
#
loop_
_entity.id
_entity.type
_entity.pdbx_description
1 polymer ?
#
loop_
_entity_poly.entity_id
_entity_poly.type
_entity_poly.pdbx_seq_one_letter_code
_entity_poly.pdbx_strand_id
1 'polypeptide(L)'
;MDTLTISFSDSEIISIKPDETLQQAAVIPAVGFKGETIFQFYIADENHSPVIYEIPVNVLPAVPGRPQNLVLQLLPENSLLLTWQTVNTDTLGLPLSGLSYCVRCFNDINSTQWIQEYIVSDPYCIIPVNQDRYFIKIISINE
;
A
#
# COMPACT_ATOMS: atom_id res chain seq x y z
N MET A 1 -6.48 -20.69 -36.09
CA MET A 1 -5.57 -19.78 -35.36
C MET A 1 -6.23 -19.55 -34.02
N ASP A 2 -5.66 -20.09 -32.95
CA ASP A 2 -6.27 -20.05 -31.64
C ASP A 2 -6.19 -18.62 -31.10
N THR A 3 -7.35 -18.03 -30.84
CA THR A 3 -7.45 -16.63 -30.39
C THR A 3 -7.70 -16.63 -28.90
N LEU A 4 -6.69 -16.34 -28.10
CA LEU A 4 -6.84 -16.18 -26.65
C LEU A 4 -7.48 -14.82 -26.37
N THR A 5 -8.72 -14.83 -25.88
CA THR A 5 -9.42 -13.62 -25.45
C THR A 5 -9.49 -13.59 -23.93
N ILE A 6 -8.88 -12.59 -23.32
CA ILE A 6 -8.86 -12.39 -21.86
C ILE A 6 -9.79 -11.21 -21.56
N SER A 7 -10.80 -11.43 -20.71
CA SER A 7 -11.78 -10.42 -20.29
C SER A 7 -11.81 -10.40 -18.77
N PHE A 8 -11.82 -9.22 -18.15
CA PHE A 8 -11.84 -9.06 -16.69
C PHE A 8 -13.17 -8.43 -16.22
N SER A 9 -13.64 -8.85 -15.05
CA SER A 9 -14.96 -8.49 -14.49
C SER A 9 -14.98 -7.14 -13.75
N ASP A 10 -13.81 -6.59 -13.41
CA ASP A 10 -13.70 -5.36 -12.62
C ASP A 10 -13.21 -4.20 -13.49
N SER A 11 -13.71 -3.01 -13.19
CA SER A 11 -13.58 -1.78 -13.99
C SER A 11 -12.17 -1.19 -14.06
N GLU A 12 -11.14 -1.95 -13.69
CA GLU A 12 -9.75 -1.50 -13.62
C GLU A 12 -9.01 -1.71 -14.96
N ILE A 13 -8.23 -0.70 -15.34
CA ILE A 13 -7.48 -0.69 -16.60
C ILE A 13 -6.20 -1.52 -16.41
N ILE A 14 -6.21 -2.75 -16.88
CA ILE A 14 -5.04 -3.64 -16.88
C ILE A 14 -4.41 -3.63 -18.28
N SER A 15 -3.09 -3.48 -18.35
CA SER A 15 -2.34 -3.51 -19.61
C SER A 15 -1.82 -4.92 -19.89
N ILE A 16 -2.18 -5.49 -21.05
CA ILE A 16 -1.68 -6.78 -21.53
C ILE A 16 -0.57 -6.52 -22.54
N LYS A 17 0.61 -7.11 -22.32
CA LYS A 17 1.69 -7.15 -23.31
C LYS A 17 1.92 -8.62 -23.74
N PRO A 18 1.39 -9.05 -24.90
CA PRO A 18 1.68 -10.37 -25.42
C PRO A 18 3.15 -10.49 -25.84
N ASP A 19 3.75 -11.66 -25.69
CA ASP A 19 5.01 -11.99 -26.37
C ASP A 19 4.78 -12.26 -27.87
N GLU A 20 5.85 -12.22 -28.65
CA GLU A 20 5.79 -12.40 -30.12
C GLU A 20 5.21 -13.77 -30.54
N THR A 21 5.11 -14.71 -29.60
CA THR A 21 4.62 -16.08 -29.81
C THR A 21 3.21 -16.32 -29.25
N LEU A 22 2.59 -15.33 -28.57
CA LEU A 22 1.32 -15.45 -27.84
C LEU A 22 1.30 -16.56 -26.76
N GLN A 23 2.48 -17.00 -26.30
CA GLN A 23 2.61 -18.05 -25.28
C GLN A 23 2.58 -17.50 -23.86
N GLN A 24 2.86 -16.20 -23.71
CA GLN A 24 2.89 -15.54 -22.40
C GLN A 24 2.15 -14.21 -22.46
N ALA A 25 1.27 -13.99 -21.47
CA ALA A 25 0.64 -12.71 -21.20
C ALA A 25 1.04 -12.27 -19.80
N ALA A 26 1.69 -11.10 -19.70
CA ALA A 26 1.94 -10.46 -18.41
C ALA A 26 0.72 -9.60 -18.04
N VAL A 27 0.24 -9.79 -16.82
CA VAL A 27 -0.87 -9.02 -16.26
C VAL A 27 -0.30 -8.13 -15.16
N ILE A 28 -0.33 -6.81 -15.38
CA ILE A 28 0.26 -5.83 -14.46
C ILE A 28 -0.90 -5.04 -13.85
N PRO A 29 -1.13 -5.15 -12.52
CA PRO A 29 -2.21 -4.41 -11.88
C PRO A 29 -1.93 -2.90 -11.90
N ALA A 30 -2.96 -2.09 -11.66
CA ALA A 30 -2.81 -0.65 -11.53
C ALA A 30 -1.79 -0.31 -10.42
N VAL A 31 -1.06 0.78 -10.60
CA VAL A 31 -0.10 1.25 -9.59
C VAL A 31 -0.85 1.48 -8.27
N GLY A 32 -0.39 0.80 -7.21
CA GLY A 32 -1.01 0.87 -5.88
C GLY A 32 -2.11 -0.15 -5.60
N PHE A 33 -2.45 -1.03 -6.54
CA PHE A 33 -3.39 -2.14 -6.29
C PHE A 33 -2.85 -3.07 -5.20
N LYS A 34 -3.73 -3.43 -4.28
CA LYS A 34 -3.52 -4.39 -3.19
C LYS A 34 -4.86 -5.02 -2.86
N GLY A 35 -4.87 -6.34 -2.68
CA GLY A 35 -6.09 -7.10 -2.48
C GLY A 35 -6.14 -8.37 -3.33
N GLU A 36 -7.31 -8.99 -3.34
CA GLU A 36 -7.60 -10.19 -4.09
C GLU A 36 -8.21 -9.84 -5.44
N THR A 37 -7.74 -10.50 -6.50
CA THR A 37 -8.34 -10.46 -7.83
C THR A 37 -8.32 -11.86 -8.44
N ILE A 38 -9.26 -12.14 -9.34
CA ILE A 38 -9.35 -13.42 -10.02
C ILE A 38 -9.08 -13.18 -11.51
N PHE A 39 -8.06 -13.83 -12.05
CA PHE A 39 -7.85 -13.86 -13.49
C PHE A 39 -8.65 -15.00 -14.10
N GLN A 40 -9.57 -14.66 -15.01
CA GLN A 40 -10.38 -15.62 -15.76
C GLN A 40 -9.83 -15.77 -17.17
N PHE A 41 -9.52 -17.00 -17.55
CA PHE A 41 -9.06 -17.36 -18.89
C PHE A 41 -10.11 -18.22 -19.58
N TYR A 42 -10.40 -17.89 -20.83
CA TYR A 42 -11.32 -18.64 -21.67
C TYR A 42 -10.53 -19.32 -22.77
N ILE A 43 -10.54 -20.64 -22.79
CA ILE A 43 -10.01 -21.42 -23.91
C ILE A 43 -11.19 -21.95 -24.69
N ALA A 44 -11.41 -21.36 -25.88
CA ALA A 44 -12.37 -21.85 -26.85
C ALA A 44 -11.61 -22.54 -27.98
N ASP A 45 -11.99 -23.75 -28.32
CA ASP A 45 -11.67 -24.34 -29.62
C ASP A 45 -12.96 -24.42 -30.46
N GLU A 46 -12.85 -24.50 -31.78
CA GLU A 46 -14.02 -24.47 -32.67
C GLU A 46 -14.96 -25.69 -32.47
N ASN A 47 -14.56 -26.69 -31.68
CA ASN A 47 -15.22 -27.98 -31.55
C ASN A 47 -15.80 -28.27 -30.16
N HIS A 48 -15.46 -27.49 -29.13
CA HIS A 48 -15.86 -27.72 -27.74
C HIS A 48 -16.37 -26.44 -27.07
N SER A 49 -17.23 -26.63 -26.07
CA SER A 49 -17.64 -25.53 -25.19
C SER A 49 -16.41 -24.92 -24.50
N PRO A 50 -16.36 -23.58 -24.36
CA PRO A 50 -15.22 -22.91 -23.77
C PRO A 50 -14.97 -23.38 -22.34
N VAL A 51 -13.72 -23.76 -22.05
CA VAL A 51 -13.28 -24.09 -20.70
C VAL A 51 -12.81 -22.81 -20.02
N ILE A 52 -13.36 -22.55 -18.84
CA ILE A 52 -13.00 -21.40 -18.00
C ILE A 52 -11.97 -21.84 -16.97
N TYR A 53 -10.84 -21.14 -16.90
CA TYR A 53 -9.84 -21.30 -15.86
C TYR A 53 -9.80 -20.05 -15.00
N GLU A 54 -9.88 -20.25 -13.68
CA GLU A 54 -9.77 -19.17 -12.70
C GLU A 54 -8.45 -19.30 -11.97
N ILE A 55 -7.67 -18.21 -11.95
CA ILE A 55 -6.43 -18.13 -11.19
C ILE A 55 -6.63 -17.03 -10.14
N PRO A 56 -6.84 -17.38 -8.86
CA PRO A 56 -6.90 -16.40 -7.80
C PRO A 56 -5.50 -15.81 -7.60
N VAL A 57 -5.42 -14.48 -7.52
CA VAL A 57 -4.20 -13.73 -7.29
C VAL A 57 -4.40 -12.81 -6.10
N ASN A 58 -3.50 -12.93 -5.13
CA ASN A 58 -3.46 -12.04 -3.98
C ASN A 58 -2.25 -11.11 -4.10
N VAL A 59 -2.51 -9.81 -4.20
CA VAL A 59 -1.47 -8.77 -4.23
C VAL A 59 -1.36 -8.16 -2.84
N LEU A 60 -0.28 -8.48 -2.14
CA LEU A 60 -0.02 -7.91 -0.82
C LEU A 60 0.37 -6.43 -0.95
N PRO A 61 -0.09 -5.56 -0.04
CA PRO A 61 0.37 -4.18 0.00
C PRO A 61 1.89 -4.12 0.11
N ALA A 62 2.52 -3.33 -0.76
CA ALA A 62 3.95 -3.09 -0.67
C ALA A 62 4.29 -2.38 0.65
N VAL A 63 5.40 -2.78 1.28
CA VAL A 63 5.85 -2.21 2.56
C VAL A 63 6.37 -0.79 2.32
N PRO A 64 5.76 0.24 2.92
CA PRO A 64 6.22 1.62 2.73
C PRO A 64 7.66 1.84 3.20
N GLY A 65 8.31 2.83 2.58
CA GLY A 65 9.51 3.43 3.13
C GLY A 65 9.27 4.02 4.53
N ARG A 66 10.35 4.25 5.26
CA ARG A 66 10.27 4.87 6.59
C ARG A 66 10.10 6.39 6.45
N PRO A 67 9.27 7.04 7.29
CA PRO A 67 9.25 8.50 7.39
C PRO A 67 10.64 9.07 7.67
N GLN A 68 10.97 10.17 7.01
CA GLN A 68 12.26 10.85 7.14
C GLN A 68 12.07 12.34 7.47
N ASN A 69 13.17 13.02 7.80
CA ASN A 69 13.19 14.45 8.10
C ASN A 69 12.17 14.86 9.16
N LEU A 70 12.17 14.12 10.27
CA LEU A 70 11.28 14.39 11.39
C LEU A 70 11.66 15.71 12.05
N VAL A 71 10.68 16.58 12.24
CA VAL A 71 10.81 17.83 12.98
C VAL A 71 9.76 17.84 14.07
N LEU A 72 10.20 18.13 15.29
CA LEU A 72 9.34 18.25 16.46
C LEU A 72 9.38 19.71 16.93
N GLN A 73 8.20 20.33 17.04
CA GLN A 73 8.05 21.69 17.49
C GLN A 73 7.09 21.75 18.67
N LEU A 74 7.45 22.49 19.72
CA LEU A 74 6.52 22.82 20.80
C LEU A 74 5.57 23.92 20.32
N LEU A 75 4.27 23.66 20.42
CA LEU A 75 3.22 24.63 20.16
C LEU A 75 2.78 25.29 21.48
N PRO A 76 2.14 26.47 21.40
CA PRO A 76 1.35 27.01 22.51
C PRO A 76 0.33 25.97 23.01
N GLU A 77 -0.12 26.12 24.26
CA GLU A 77 -1.15 25.23 24.86
C GLU A 77 -0.69 23.81 25.19
N ASN A 78 0.62 23.63 25.41
CA ASN A 78 1.19 22.36 25.86
C ASN A 78 0.93 21.21 24.86
N SER A 79 1.22 21.45 23.58
CA SER A 79 1.14 20.44 22.54
C SER A 79 2.42 20.40 21.70
N LEU A 80 2.69 19.26 21.09
CA LEU A 80 3.82 19.04 20.18
C LEU A 80 3.28 18.87 18.76
N LEU A 81 3.82 19.63 17.82
CA LEU A 81 3.66 19.38 16.40
C LEU A 81 4.82 18.50 15.93
N LEU A 82 4.51 17.29 15.49
CA LEU A 82 5.44 16.40 14.83
C LEU A 82 5.14 16.42 13.33
N THR A 83 6.12 16.78 12.51
CA THR A 83 6.03 16.77 11.04
C THR A 83 7.12 15.87 10.47
N TRP A 84 6.85 15.28 9.31
CA TRP A 84 7.82 14.46 8.57
C TRP A 84 7.67 14.69 7.07
N GLN A 85 8.61 14.16 6.28
CA GLN A 85 8.47 14.13 4.84
C GLN A 85 7.49 13.03 4.41
N THR A 86 6.59 13.36 3.48
CA THR A 86 5.68 12.39 2.86
C THR A 86 6.45 11.21 2.25
N VAL A 87 6.04 10.00 2.61
CA VAL A 87 6.55 8.77 2.02
C VAL A 87 5.84 8.53 0.70
N ASN A 88 6.61 8.46 -0.38
CA ASN A 88 6.10 8.28 -1.75
C ASN A 88 6.64 7.01 -2.40
N THR A 89 7.38 6.18 -1.65
CA THR A 89 7.96 4.94 -2.18
C THR A 89 7.88 3.80 -1.17
N ASP A 90 7.94 2.57 -1.66
CA ASP A 90 8.14 1.36 -0.86
C ASP A 90 9.62 1.20 -0.45
N THR A 91 9.94 0.09 0.22
CA THR A 91 11.31 -0.26 0.63
C THR A 91 12.26 -0.59 -0.52
N LEU A 92 11.75 -0.82 -1.74
CA LEU A 92 12.52 -1.08 -2.96
C LEU A 92 12.67 0.18 -3.84
N GLY A 93 12.02 1.28 -3.49
CA GLY A 93 12.04 2.54 -4.23
C GLY A 93 10.94 2.66 -5.29
N LEU A 94 9.96 1.75 -5.32
CA LEU A 94 8.82 1.83 -6.21
C LEU A 94 7.80 2.85 -5.69
N PRO A 95 7.12 3.61 -6.57
CA PRO A 95 6.20 4.66 -6.16
C PRO A 95 4.98 4.11 -5.41
N LEU A 96 4.58 4.81 -4.35
CA LEU A 96 3.37 4.58 -3.55
C LEU A 96 2.55 5.86 -3.43
N SER A 97 1.24 5.70 -3.27
CA SER A 97 0.29 6.79 -3.04
C SER A 97 -0.80 6.36 -2.06
N GLY A 98 -1.49 7.33 -1.46
CA GLY A 98 -2.62 7.06 -0.56
C GLY A 98 -2.21 6.38 0.76
N LEU A 99 -1.00 6.68 1.24
CA LEU A 99 -0.53 6.16 2.53
C LEU A 99 -1.19 6.91 3.69
N SER A 100 -1.40 6.18 4.78
CA SER A 100 -1.67 6.74 6.10
C SER A 100 -0.46 6.56 7.01
N TYR A 101 -0.46 7.20 8.17
CA TYR A 101 0.61 7.12 9.15
C TYR A 101 0.03 6.83 10.53
N CYS A 102 0.71 5.95 11.25
CA CYS A 102 0.46 5.67 12.66
C CYS A 102 1.56 6.29 13.50
N VAL A 103 1.20 7.23 14.35
CA VAL A 103 2.08 7.87 15.33
C VAL A 103 1.79 7.25 16.69
N ARG A 104 2.74 6.49 17.23
CA ARG A 104 2.64 5.85 18.55
C ARG A 104 3.55 6.53 19.56
N CYS A 105 2.99 6.84 20.71
CA CYS A 105 3.68 7.41 21.86
C CYS A 105 3.88 6.35 22.94
N PHE A 106 5.08 6.30 23.51
CA PHE A 106 5.48 5.36 24.55
C PHE A 106 6.16 6.06 25.72
N ASN A 107 6.07 5.45 26.90
CA ASN A 107 6.67 5.98 28.13
C ASN A 107 8.13 5.55 28.31
N ASP A 108 8.58 4.55 27.54
CA ASP A 108 9.92 3.98 27.62
C ASP A 108 10.62 3.92 26.25
N ILE A 109 11.96 3.96 26.31
CA ILE A 109 12.81 3.94 25.11
C ILE A 109 12.67 2.65 24.28
N ASN A 110 12.31 1.54 24.92
CA ASN A 110 12.14 0.26 24.25
C ASN A 110 10.75 0.13 23.58
N SER A 111 9.87 1.12 23.75
CA SER A 111 8.52 1.14 23.20
C SER A 111 7.65 -0.03 23.65
N THR A 112 7.72 -0.36 24.94
CA THR A 112 6.96 -1.46 25.55
C THR A 112 5.72 -0.96 26.28
N GLN A 113 5.75 0.26 26.80
CA GLN A 113 4.67 0.92 27.52
C GLN A 113 3.98 1.91 26.60
N TRP A 114 2.94 1.46 25.91
CA TRP A 114 2.10 2.29 25.06
C TRP A 114 1.31 3.32 25.87
N ILE A 115 1.19 4.53 25.34
CA ILE A 115 0.42 5.63 25.90
C ILE A 115 -0.77 5.96 25.00
N GLN A 116 -0.48 6.29 23.75
CA GLN A 116 -1.46 6.80 22.80
C GLN A 116 -1.02 6.56 21.36
N GLU A 117 -1.99 6.46 20.47
CA GLU A 117 -1.82 6.28 19.03
C GLU A 117 -2.68 7.30 18.26
N TYR A 118 -2.16 7.75 17.13
CA TYR A 118 -2.88 8.59 16.17
C TYR A 118 -2.73 8.00 14.77
N ILE A 119 -3.84 7.87 14.05
CA ILE A 119 -3.85 7.55 12.62
C ILE A 119 -4.14 8.83 11.85
N VAL A 120 -3.24 9.22 10.98
CA VAL A 120 -3.31 10.46 10.19
C VAL A 120 -2.98 10.19 8.73
N SER A 121 -3.62 10.91 7.81
CA SER A 121 -3.33 10.81 6.38
C SER A 121 -2.30 11.85 5.92
N ASP A 122 -2.23 12.97 6.63
CA ASP A 122 -1.27 14.04 6.37
C ASP A 122 0.06 13.78 7.09
N PRO A 123 1.19 14.33 6.59
CA PRO A 123 2.51 14.09 7.15
C PRO A 123 2.80 14.93 8.42
N TYR A 124 1.79 15.08 9.27
CA TYR A 124 1.90 15.75 10.56
C TYR A 124 0.95 15.16 11.60
N CYS A 125 1.29 15.34 12.87
CA CYS A 125 0.46 14.96 14.01
C CYS A 125 0.64 15.97 15.15
N ILE A 126 -0.45 16.37 15.78
CA ILE A 126 -0.44 17.20 17.00
C ILE A 126 -0.66 16.28 18.19
N ILE A 127 0.32 16.26 19.10
CA ILE A 127 0.34 15.41 20.28
C ILE A 127 0.19 16.31 21.51
N PRO A 128 -0.92 16.21 22.27
CA PRO A 128 -1.06 16.91 23.55
C PRO A 128 0.00 16.45 24.54
N VAL A 129 0.69 17.39 25.18
CA VAL A 129 1.67 17.12 26.23
C VAL A 129 0.92 16.94 27.53
N ASN A 130 0.90 15.71 28.02
CA ASN A 130 0.39 15.32 29.33
C ASN A 130 1.47 14.67 30.23
N GLN A 131 2.73 14.65 29.79
CA GLN A 131 3.88 14.04 30.49
C GLN A 131 5.18 14.78 30.15
N ASP A 132 6.19 14.58 30.99
CA ASP A 132 7.50 15.22 30.83
C ASP A 132 8.35 14.60 29.71
N ARG A 133 8.05 13.37 29.29
CA ARG A 133 8.84 12.64 28.30
C ARG A 133 7.99 11.71 27.45
N TYR A 134 8.28 11.69 26.15
CA TYR A 134 7.72 10.73 25.20
C TYR A 134 8.82 10.05 24.41
N PHE A 135 8.56 8.80 24.04
CA PHE A 135 9.25 8.11 22.96
C PHE A 135 8.25 7.89 21.82
N ILE A 136 8.52 8.46 20.66
CA ILE A 136 7.54 8.51 19.55
C ILE A 136 8.07 7.67 18.39
N LYS A 137 7.19 6.82 17.83
CA LYS A 137 7.43 6.08 16.59
C LYS A 137 6.40 6.48 15.55
N ILE A 138 6.85 6.63 14.30
CA ILE A 138 5.98 6.88 13.15
C ILE A 138 6.11 5.68 12.21
N ILE A 139 4.97 5.13 11.81
CA ILE A 139 4.88 3.97 10.93
C ILE A 139 4.01 4.37 9.74
N SER A 140 4.54 4.26 8.53
CA SER A 140 3.76 4.42 7.31
C SER A 140 2.93 3.16 7.05
N ILE A 141 1.66 3.36 6.71
CA ILE A 141 0.65 2.32 6.49
C ILE A 141 0.21 2.35 5.04
N ASN A 142 0.24 1.19 4.41
CA ASN A 142 -0.31 0.93 3.08
C ASN A 142 -1.37 -0.17 3.21
N GLU A 143 -2.64 0.21 3.29
CA GLU A 143 -3.79 -0.68 3.56
C GLU A 143 -4.55 -1.10 2.32
#